data_AF-A0A062WRS9-F1
#
_entry.id   AF-A0A062WRS9-F1
#
_cell.length_a   1.000
_cell.length_b   1.000
_cell.length_c   1.000
_cell.angle_alpha   90.00
_cell.angle_beta   90.00
_cell.angle_gamma   90.00
#
_symmetry.space_group_name_H-M   'P 1'
#
loop_
_entity.id
_entity.type
_entity.pdbx_description
1 polymer ?
#
loop_
_entity_poly.entity_id
_entity_poly.type
_entity_poly.pdbx_seq_one_letter_code
_entity_poly.pdbx_strand_id
1 'polypeptide(L)'
;MATRRGLFAELQYQAAQAEKRQRQQRAAAHRALLAAEKEAAQKARAAERAAAAAAKASTKEQARLLKEAGLLYVAARLSEVGSLNADLASTFEEIDGILATALLVDSYVDLEALKVTTVVHPPFEPGALAVPTPPVAAPVYPAEPVYQEPQVPGVLFGAKKKHAQAIAQAQTTHEQALRRWREQVSAIRTAHVSALDQRQRAEDARLAKLAAARAVHVEACRRRDADADERNRGLTRLINDLAFDVEAAIREYVGIVLSNSAYPDAFPVTHDYEFDLSSRELRLAAAVPEPSAVPSVKEYKYAPRKDEISSTKLPATVQKDRYASAVFQTAVRTLHDVFGADRQGKIHSIALTVGVDRISPATGLPETIPLAIVAADRATFRKFRLDQDEIVPQKTLEYLGAALSPSPFTLKPADASRGIRQRGQ
;
A
#
# COMPACT_ATOMS: atom_id res chain seq x y z
N MET A 1 22.38 14.88 1.68
CA MET A 1 21.75 13.65 1.13
C MET A 1 20.53 13.17 1.92
N ALA A 2 20.41 13.43 3.24
CA ALA A 2 19.23 13.03 4.03
C ALA A 2 17.97 13.89 3.76
N THR A 3 18.11 15.18 3.47
CA THR A 3 17.01 16.10 3.14
C THR A 3 16.24 15.70 1.88
N ARG A 4 16.93 15.24 0.84
CA ARG A 4 16.30 14.74 -0.40
C ARG A 4 15.42 13.52 -0.14
N ARG A 5 15.80 12.62 0.77
CA ARG A 5 14.99 11.43 1.09
C ARG A 5 13.66 11.77 1.76
N GLY A 6 13.62 12.81 2.60
CA GLY A 6 12.40 13.26 3.26
C GLY A 6 11.39 13.88 2.30
N LEU A 7 11.85 14.72 1.35
CA LEU A 7 10.98 15.26 0.31
C LEU A 7 10.56 14.19 -0.71
N PHE A 8 11.47 13.29 -1.11
CA PHE A 8 11.12 12.15 -1.98
C PHE A 8 10.11 11.19 -1.35
N ALA A 9 10.15 10.99 -0.04
CA ALA A 9 9.13 10.22 0.66
C ALA A 9 7.77 10.94 0.66
N GLU A 10 7.76 12.28 0.75
CA GLU A 10 6.53 13.07 0.61
C GLU A 10 6.02 13.08 -0.83
N LEU A 11 6.90 13.13 -1.83
CA LEU A 11 6.55 12.94 -3.25
C LEU A 11 5.88 11.59 -3.49
N GLN A 12 6.47 10.53 -2.96
CA GLN A 12 5.89 9.19 -3.03
C GLN A 12 4.57 9.07 -2.26
N TYR A 13 4.46 9.73 -1.11
CA TYR A 13 3.22 9.80 -0.35
C TYR A 13 2.14 10.57 -1.11
N GLN A 14 2.46 11.71 -1.71
CA GLN A 14 1.56 12.52 -2.53
C GLN A 14 1.11 11.76 -3.78
N ALA A 15 2.03 11.10 -4.48
CA ALA A 15 1.72 10.22 -5.60
C ALA A 15 0.77 9.09 -5.17
N ALA A 16 1.05 8.44 -4.03
CA ALA A 16 0.16 7.41 -3.46
C ALA A 16 -1.20 7.97 -3.01
N GLN A 17 -1.28 9.20 -2.51
CA GLN A 17 -2.55 9.86 -2.18
C GLN A 17 -3.32 10.28 -3.44
N ALA A 18 -2.65 10.74 -4.49
CA ALA A 18 -3.26 11.05 -5.78
C ALA A 18 -3.82 9.77 -6.42
N GLU A 19 -3.04 8.70 -6.44
CA GLU A 19 -3.47 7.36 -6.87
C GLU A 19 -4.64 6.87 -6.02
N LYS A 20 -4.61 7.07 -4.70
CA LYS A 20 -5.72 6.71 -3.80
C LYS A 20 -6.99 7.54 -4.08
N ARG A 21 -6.88 8.85 -4.32
CA ARG A 21 -8.03 9.71 -4.70
C ARG A 21 -8.63 9.28 -6.04
N GLN A 22 -7.78 8.94 -7.00
CA GLN A 22 -8.22 8.42 -8.30
C GLN A 22 -8.90 7.05 -8.14
N ARG A 23 -8.34 6.15 -7.33
CA ARG A 23 -8.98 4.88 -6.94
C ARG A 23 -10.30 5.09 -6.21
N GLN A 24 -10.42 6.15 -5.40
CA GLN A 24 -11.68 6.51 -4.71
C GLN A 24 -12.74 7.05 -5.68
N GLN A 25 -12.35 7.89 -6.64
CA GLN A 25 -13.24 8.36 -7.70
C GLN A 25 -13.68 7.21 -8.62
N ARG A 26 -12.78 6.27 -8.91
CA ARG A 26 -13.04 5.03 -9.64
C ARG A 26 -13.59 3.90 -8.76
N ALA A 27 -13.90 4.17 -7.49
CA ALA A 27 -14.32 3.13 -6.54
C ALA A 27 -15.63 2.47 -6.94
N ALA A 28 -16.50 3.14 -7.71
CA ALA A 28 -17.71 2.51 -8.25
C ALA A 28 -17.35 1.43 -9.28
N ALA A 29 -16.50 1.75 -10.26
CA ALA A 29 -16.02 0.81 -11.27
C ALA A 29 -15.23 -0.33 -10.64
N HIS A 30 -14.30 -0.04 -9.73
CA HIS A 30 -13.53 -1.05 -9.02
C HIS A 30 -14.40 -1.95 -8.13
N ARG A 31 -15.43 -1.41 -7.46
CA ARG A 31 -16.40 -2.24 -6.71
C ARG A 31 -17.24 -3.12 -7.63
N ALA A 32 -17.64 -2.62 -8.79
CA ALA A 32 -18.38 -3.40 -9.78
C ALA A 32 -17.53 -4.56 -10.33
N LEU A 33 -16.24 -4.31 -10.61
CA LEU A 33 -15.26 -5.32 -11.03
C LEU A 33 -15.10 -6.42 -9.97
N LEU A 34 -14.81 -6.04 -8.72
CA LEU A 34 -14.71 -7.00 -7.61
C LEU A 34 -16.00 -7.78 -7.36
N ALA A 35 -17.17 -7.16 -7.60
CA ALA A 35 -18.46 -7.84 -7.50
C ALA A 35 -18.64 -8.87 -8.61
N ALA A 36 -18.26 -8.53 -9.85
CA ALA A 36 -18.31 -9.42 -11.01
C ALA A 36 -17.37 -10.63 -10.85
N GLU A 37 -16.16 -10.42 -10.34
CA GLU A 37 -15.21 -11.50 -10.03
C GLU A 37 -15.77 -12.45 -8.96
N LYS A 38 -16.34 -11.90 -7.88
CA LYS A 38 -16.99 -12.69 -6.83
C LYS A 38 -18.16 -13.49 -7.36
N GLU A 39 -18.98 -12.90 -8.23
CA GLU A 39 -20.11 -13.57 -8.87
C GLU A 39 -19.64 -14.74 -9.76
N ALA A 40 -18.61 -14.52 -10.58
CA ALA A 40 -18.00 -15.58 -11.39
C ALA A 40 -17.48 -16.75 -10.52
N ALA A 41 -16.75 -16.43 -9.45
CA ALA A 41 -16.24 -17.42 -8.50
C ALA A 41 -17.36 -18.19 -7.76
N GLN A 42 -18.45 -17.50 -7.40
CA GLN A 42 -19.62 -18.13 -6.78
C GLN A 42 -20.30 -19.13 -7.74
N LYS A 43 -20.49 -18.74 -9.01
CA LYS A 43 -21.07 -19.61 -10.05
C LYS A 43 -20.19 -20.84 -10.31
N ALA A 44 -18.87 -20.67 -10.38
CA ALA A 44 -17.93 -21.77 -10.53
C ALA A 44 -18.03 -22.77 -9.36
N ARG A 45 -18.00 -22.28 -8.12
CA ARG A 45 -18.17 -23.13 -6.92
C ARG A 45 -19.53 -23.81 -6.83
N ALA A 46 -20.58 -23.19 -7.37
CA ALA A 46 -21.91 -23.80 -7.45
C ALA A 46 -21.93 -24.95 -8.48
N ALA A 47 -21.30 -24.75 -9.65
CA ALA A 47 -21.15 -25.79 -10.67
C ALA A 47 -20.40 -27.02 -10.14
N GLU A 48 -19.28 -26.81 -9.44
CA GLU A 48 -18.50 -27.88 -8.80
C GLU A 48 -19.32 -28.67 -7.78
N ARG A 49 -20.08 -27.97 -6.93
CA ARG A 49 -20.95 -28.60 -5.93
C ARG A 49 -22.07 -29.43 -6.57
N ALA A 50 -22.70 -28.92 -7.63
CA ALA A 50 -23.72 -29.64 -8.37
C ALA A 50 -23.14 -30.91 -9.04
N ALA A 51 -21.94 -30.83 -9.62
CA ALA A 51 -21.25 -31.98 -10.21
C ALA A 51 -20.88 -33.04 -9.14
N ALA A 52 -20.39 -32.60 -7.97
CA ALA A 52 -20.06 -33.49 -6.87
C ALA A 52 -21.31 -34.17 -6.26
N ALA A 53 -22.44 -33.47 -6.20
CA ALA A 53 -23.72 -34.03 -5.77
C ALA A 53 -24.24 -35.08 -6.78
N ALA A 54 -24.07 -34.83 -8.08
CA ALA A 54 -24.45 -35.76 -9.13
C ALA A 54 -23.74 -37.12 -9.01
N ALA A 55 -22.47 -37.12 -8.60
CA ALA A 55 -21.68 -38.35 -8.42
C ALA A 55 -22.22 -39.30 -7.33
N LYS A 56 -23.08 -38.80 -6.43
CA LYS A 56 -23.66 -39.56 -5.31
C LYS A 56 -25.15 -39.86 -5.49
N ALA A 57 -25.75 -39.46 -6.61
CA ALA A 57 -27.20 -39.47 -6.82
C ALA A 57 -27.68 -40.71 -7.61
N SER A 58 -28.98 -40.97 -7.59
CA SER A 58 -29.62 -41.98 -8.45
C SER A 58 -29.54 -41.57 -9.94
N THR A 59 -29.67 -42.51 -10.88
CA THR A 59 -29.41 -42.27 -12.32
C THR A 59 -30.22 -41.11 -12.93
N LYS A 60 -31.50 -40.97 -12.57
CA LYS A 60 -32.36 -39.85 -13.05
C LYS A 60 -31.95 -38.51 -12.43
N GLU A 61 -31.55 -38.53 -11.17
CA GLU A 61 -31.13 -37.34 -10.43
C GLU A 61 -29.72 -36.88 -10.85
N GLN A 62 -28.82 -37.83 -11.13
CA GLN A 62 -27.50 -37.59 -11.67
C GLN A 62 -27.57 -36.85 -13.01
N ALA A 63 -28.44 -37.28 -13.93
CA ALA A 63 -28.62 -36.59 -15.22
C ALA A 63 -29.10 -35.13 -15.06
N ARG A 64 -30.00 -34.88 -14.09
CA ARG A 64 -30.48 -33.53 -13.77
C ARG A 64 -29.36 -32.65 -13.21
N LEU A 65 -28.64 -33.14 -12.21
CA LEU A 65 -27.55 -32.40 -11.55
C LEU A 65 -26.37 -32.14 -12.48
N LEU A 66 -26.03 -33.07 -13.39
CA LEU A 66 -25.00 -32.84 -14.41
C LEU A 66 -25.42 -31.75 -15.41
N LYS A 67 -26.68 -31.73 -15.83
CA LYS A 67 -27.21 -30.66 -16.70
C LYS A 67 -27.15 -29.31 -15.99
N GLU A 68 -27.55 -29.25 -14.72
CA GLU A 68 -27.48 -28.04 -13.90
C GLU A 68 -26.04 -27.57 -13.70
N ALA A 69 -25.10 -28.48 -13.39
CA ALA A 69 -23.69 -28.17 -13.27
C ALA A 69 -23.11 -27.60 -14.58
N GLY A 70 -23.48 -28.16 -15.73
CA GLY A 70 -23.08 -27.65 -17.04
C GLY A 70 -23.61 -26.24 -17.32
N LEU A 71 -24.86 -25.95 -16.96
CA LEU A 71 -25.44 -24.61 -17.10
C LEU A 71 -24.74 -23.59 -16.19
N LEU A 72 -24.48 -23.96 -14.93
CA LEU A 72 -23.75 -23.11 -13.97
C LEU A 72 -22.32 -22.85 -14.42
N TYR A 73 -21.65 -23.86 -14.98
CA TYR A 73 -20.31 -23.73 -15.53
C TYR A 73 -20.27 -22.74 -16.70
N VAL A 74 -21.15 -22.90 -17.69
CA VAL A 74 -21.26 -21.96 -18.82
C VAL A 74 -21.58 -20.54 -18.32
N ALA A 75 -22.48 -20.41 -17.34
CA ALA A 75 -22.79 -19.12 -16.73
C ALA A 75 -21.57 -18.50 -16.02
N ALA A 76 -20.72 -19.29 -15.38
CA ALA A 76 -19.47 -18.83 -14.78
C ALA A 76 -18.48 -18.32 -15.85
N ARG A 77 -18.30 -19.08 -16.95
CA ARG A 77 -17.43 -18.68 -18.07
C ARG A 77 -17.91 -17.41 -18.76
N LEU A 78 -19.21 -17.24 -18.94
CA LEU A 78 -19.77 -15.99 -19.48
C LEU A 78 -19.59 -14.81 -18.51
N SER A 79 -19.66 -15.05 -17.19
CA SER A 79 -19.38 -14.04 -16.16
C SER A 79 -17.93 -13.58 -16.20
N GLU A 80 -16.98 -14.52 -16.36
CA GLU A 80 -15.55 -14.24 -16.52
C GLU A 80 -15.28 -13.41 -17.78
N VAL A 81 -15.87 -13.78 -18.93
CA VAL A 81 -15.81 -12.99 -20.16
C VAL A 81 -16.35 -11.57 -19.96
N GLY A 82 -17.47 -11.44 -19.23
CA GLY A 82 -18.04 -10.14 -18.87
C GLY A 82 -17.06 -9.28 -18.08
N SER A 83 -16.41 -9.86 -17.07
CA SER A 83 -15.38 -9.16 -16.27
C SER A 83 -14.21 -8.71 -17.14
N LEU A 84 -13.62 -9.61 -17.93
CA LEU A 84 -12.48 -9.30 -18.80
C LEU A 84 -12.81 -8.18 -19.80
N ASN A 85 -14.03 -8.16 -20.34
CA ASN A 85 -14.47 -7.10 -21.25
C ASN A 85 -14.74 -5.77 -20.54
N ALA A 86 -15.20 -5.80 -19.29
CA ALA A 86 -15.36 -4.59 -18.48
C ALA A 86 -14.00 -3.96 -18.14
N ASP A 87 -13.02 -4.78 -17.76
CA ASP A 87 -11.64 -4.33 -17.46
C ASP A 87 -10.99 -3.71 -18.70
N LEU A 88 -11.19 -4.35 -19.85
CA LEU A 88 -10.71 -3.86 -21.14
C LEU A 88 -11.35 -2.52 -21.51
N ALA A 89 -12.66 -2.38 -21.32
CA ALA A 89 -13.37 -1.13 -21.58
C ALA A 89 -12.87 0.01 -20.67
N SER A 90 -12.72 -0.26 -19.36
CA SER A 90 -12.16 0.69 -18.40
C SER A 90 -10.76 1.12 -18.80
N THR A 91 -9.90 0.18 -19.15
CA THR A 91 -8.51 0.48 -19.59
C THR A 91 -8.50 1.40 -20.80
N PHE A 92 -9.41 1.20 -21.75
CA PHE A 92 -9.51 2.02 -22.93
C PHE A 92 -10.08 3.41 -22.67
N GLU A 93 -11.09 3.54 -21.81
CA GLU A 93 -11.58 4.84 -21.36
C GLU A 93 -10.48 5.64 -20.65
N GLU A 94 -9.62 4.98 -19.88
CA GLU A 94 -8.50 5.64 -19.20
C GLU A 94 -7.45 6.17 -20.18
N ILE A 95 -7.09 5.39 -21.20
CA ILE A 95 -6.15 5.81 -22.26
C ILE A 95 -6.75 6.93 -23.10
N ASP A 96 -8.02 6.78 -23.49
CA ASP A 96 -8.71 7.76 -24.34
C ASP A 96 -9.01 9.07 -23.58
N GLY A 97 -9.04 9.04 -22.24
CA GLY A 97 -9.33 10.17 -21.37
C GLY A 97 -8.15 10.72 -20.55
N ILE A 98 -6.89 10.52 -20.98
CA ILE A 98 -5.68 10.99 -20.27
C ILE A 98 -5.74 12.48 -19.96
N LEU A 99 -6.09 13.32 -20.95
CA LEU A 99 -6.18 14.77 -20.77
C LEU A 99 -7.42 15.14 -19.97
N ALA A 100 -8.58 14.59 -20.32
CA ALA A 100 -9.85 14.89 -19.66
C ALA A 100 -9.78 14.63 -18.14
N THR A 101 -9.17 13.52 -17.72
CA THR A 101 -8.97 13.18 -16.31
C THR A 101 -8.10 14.23 -15.59
N ALA A 102 -7.07 14.73 -16.24
CA ALA A 102 -6.17 15.72 -15.65
C ALA A 102 -6.87 17.07 -15.42
N LEU A 103 -7.77 17.47 -16.32
CA LEU A 103 -8.52 18.73 -16.22
C LEU A 103 -9.51 18.76 -15.05
N LEU A 104 -9.87 17.60 -14.49
CA LEU A 104 -10.75 17.49 -13.31
C LEU A 104 -10.03 17.80 -11.99
N VAL A 105 -8.69 17.87 -12.00
CA VAL A 105 -7.88 18.03 -10.79
C VAL A 105 -7.00 19.26 -10.96
N ASP A 106 -6.95 20.11 -9.95
CA ASP A 106 -6.00 21.21 -9.93
C ASP A 106 -4.57 20.67 -9.78
N SER A 107 -3.71 20.94 -10.75
CA SER A 107 -2.31 20.52 -10.75
C SER A 107 -1.46 21.29 -9.72
N TYR A 108 -1.99 22.38 -9.13
CA TYR A 108 -1.31 23.14 -8.08
C TYR A 108 -1.05 22.31 -6.83
N VAL A 109 0.18 22.38 -6.34
CA VAL A 109 0.59 21.75 -5.08
C VAL A 109 0.85 22.83 -4.04
N ASP A 110 -0.03 22.90 -3.05
CA ASP A 110 0.16 23.78 -1.89
C ASP A 110 1.21 23.18 -0.94
N LEU A 111 2.44 23.70 -1.01
CA LEU A 111 3.55 23.25 -0.17
C LEU A 111 3.33 23.53 1.33
N GLU A 112 2.54 24.54 1.69
CA GLU A 112 2.19 24.80 3.10
C GLU A 112 1.28 23.71 3.65
N ALA A 113 0.33 23.24 2.84
CA ALA A 113 -0.55 22.13 3.21
C ALA A 113 0.18 20.79 3.42
N LEU A 114 1.44 20.68 2.98
CA LEU A 114 2.27 19.48 3.18
C LEU A 114 2.98 19.44 4.54
N LYS A 115 2.94 20.53 5.31
CA LYS A 115 3.57 20.56 6.64
C LYS A 115 2.83 19.66 7.62
N VAL A 116 3.60 18.94 8.44
CA VAL A 116 3.05 18.18 9.57
C VAL A 116 2.63 19.15 10.64
N THR A 117 1.33 19.29 10.86
CA THR A 117 0.77 20.10 11.95
C THR A 117 0.55 19.28 13.22
N THR A 118 0.43 17.96 13.11
CA THR A 118 0.23 17.07 14.26
C THR A 118 0.96 15.75 14.05
N VAL A 119 1.87 15.41 14.97
CA VAL A 119 2.54 14.11 15.00
C VAL A 119 1.69 13.14 15.81
N VAL A 120 1.29 12.03 15.18
CA VAL A 120 0.49 11.00 15.86
C VAL A 120 1.44 10.01 16.53
N HIS A 121 1.28 9.84 17.84
CA HIS A 121 1.94 8.78 18.58
C HIS A 121 0.95 7.68 18.95
N PRO A 122 1.19 6.41 18.55
CA PRO A 122 0.44 5.30 19.11
C PRO A 122 0.54 5.30 20.63
N PRO A 123 -0.50 4.84 21.35
CA PRO A 123 -0.43 4.70 22.80
C PRO A 123 0.64 3.67 23.22
N PHE A 124 1.21 3.84 24.42
CA PHE A 124 2.13 2.85 24.97
C PHE A 124 1.35 1.66 25.56
N GLU A 125 1.39 0.52 24.88
CA GLU A 125 0.70 -0.71 25.29
C GLU A 125 1.71 -1.82 25.64
N PRO A 126 2.19 -1.89 26.89
CA PRO A 126 3.22 -2.86 27.29
C PRO A 126 2.68 -4.29 27.53
N GLY A 127 1.39 -4.52 27.29
CA GLY A 127 0.74 -5.84 27.42
C GLY A 127 0.92 -6.44 28.81
N ALA A 128 1.41 -7.69 28.87
CA ALA A 128 1.64 -8.41 30.13
C ALA A 128 2.61 -7.69 31.09
N LEU A 129 3.51 -6.84 30.58
CA LEU A 129 4.40 -6.06 31.44
C LEU A 129 3.66 -4.98 32.23
N ALA A 130 2.40 -4.63 31.91
CA ALA A 130 1.58 -3.75 32.76
C ALA A 130 1.09 -4.44 34.04
N VAL A 131 1.03 -5.77 34.06
CA VAL A 131 0.43 -6.54 35.15
C VAL A 131 1.52 -6.90 36.17
N PRO A 132 1.41 -6.51 37.45
CA PRO A 132 2.37 -6.89 38.49
C PRO A 132 2.43 -8.40 38.71
N THR A 133 3.59 -8.90 39.14
CA THR A 133 3.75 -10.31 39.50
C THR A 133 2.85 -10.66 40.69
N PRO A 134 1.98 -11.70 40.59
CA PRO A 134 1.05 -12.07 41.65
C PRO A 134 1.73 -12.28 43.02
N PRO A 135 1.06 -11.96 44.14
CA PRO A 135 1.60 -12.20 45.46
C PRO A 135 1.72 -13.70 45.77
N VAL A 136 2.72 -14.07 46.58
CA VAL A 136 2.84 -15.43 47.11
C VAL A 136 1.78 -15.64 48.18
N ALA A 137 1.01 -16.72 48.08
CA ALA A 137 -0.01 -17.06 49.09
C ALA A 137 0.64 -17.31 50.47
N ALA A 138 -0.10 -16.96 51.53
CA ALA A 138 0.35 -17.22 52.90
C ALA A 138 0.50 -18.74 53.14
N PRO A 139 1.57 -19.18 53.85
CA PRO A 139 1.78 -20.59 54.12
C PRO A 139 0.73 -21.12 55.10
N VAL A 140 0.25 -22.33 54.87
CA VAL A 140 -0.65 -23.05 55.79
C VAL A 140 0.17 -24.08 56.56
N TYR A 141 0.21 -23.98 57.88
CA TYR A 141 0.97 -24.88 58.74
C TYR A 141 0.10 -26.00 59.32
N PRO A 142 0.61 -27.23 59.44
CA PRO A 142 -0.09 -28.32 60.14
C PRO A 142 -0.16 -28.02 61.65
N ALA A 143 -1.22 -28.50 62.30
CA ALA A 143 -1.36 -28.40 63.76
C ALA A 143 -0.23 -29.16 64.49
N GLU A 144 0.23 -28.60 65.61
CA GLU A 144 1.26 -29.23 66.43
C GLU A 144 0.72 -30.54 67.07
N PRO A 145 1.47 -31.66 66.98
CA PRO A 145 1.07 -32.90 67.64
C PRO A 145 0.93 -32.70 69.14
N VAL A 146 -0.19 -33.15 69.72
CA VAL A 146 -0.44 -33.08 71.17
C VAL A 146 -0.13 -34.44 71.79
N TYR A 147 0.60 -34.46 72.90
CA TYR A 147 0.84 -35.70 73.66
C TYR A 147 -0.46 -36.20 74.28
N GLN A 148 -0.72 -37.51 74.14
CA GLN A 148 -1.83 -38.18 74.80
C GLN A 148 -1.29 -39.32 75.65
N GLU A 149 -1.54 -39.25 76.96
CA GLU A 149 -1.13 -40.30 77.89
C GLU A 149 -2.04 -41.53 77.75
N PRO A 150 -1.49 -42.75 77.60
CA PRO A 150 -2.28 -43.97 77.54
C PRO A 150 -3.07 -44.20 78.84
N GLN A 151 -4.31 -44.69 78.73
CA GLN A 151 -5.11 -45.01 79.90
C GLN A 151 -4.59 -46.26 80.63
N VAL A 152 -4.73 -46.26 81.97
CA VAL A 152 -4.31 -47.36 82.83
C VAL A 152 -5.14 -48.62 82.50
N PRO A 153 -4.51 -49.74 82.09
CA PRO A 153 -5.24 -50.98 81.89
C PRO A 153 -5.76 -51.53 83.22
N GLY A 154 -6.99 -52.05 83.22
CA GLY A 154 -7.63 -52.66 84.39
C GLY A 154 -6.84 -53.82 85.03
N VAL A 155 -7.26 -54.21 86.24
CA VAL A 155 -6.55 -55.08 87.19
C VAL A 155 -6.25 -56.48 86.62
N LEU A 156 -5.14 -56.61 85.90
CA LEU A 156 -4.56 -57.90 85.48
C LEU A 156 -3.07 -57.97 85.81
N PHE A 157 -2.57 -59.18 86.11
CA PHE A 157 -1.16 -59.44 86.41
C PHE A 157 -0.26 -59.01 85.22
N GLY A 158 0.69 -58.11 85.46
CA GLY A 158 1.54 -57.49 84.43
C GLY A 158 1.09 -56.11 83.91
N ALA A 159 -0.03 -55.57 84.39
CA ALA A 159 -0.59 -54.27 83.98
C ALA A 159 0.36 -53.08 84.18
N LYS A 160 1.12 -53.01 85.29
CA LYS A 160 2.10 -51.92 85.53
C LYS A 160 3.21 -51.87 84.49
N LYS A 161 3.77 -53.04 84.12
CA LYS A 161 4.83 -53.15 83.10
C LYS A 161 4.30 -52.82 81.71
N LYS A 162 3.09 -53.29 81.37
CA LYS A 162 2.41 -52.96 80.11
C LYS A 162 2.03 -51.49 80.00
N HIS A 163 1.58 -50.87 81.09
CA HIS A 163 1.28 -49.44 81.15
C HIS A 163 2.53 -48.57 80.99
N ALA A 164 3.63 -48.92 81.70
CA ALA A 164 4.91 -48.24 81.52
C ALA A 164 5.45 -48.38 80.09
N GLN A 165 5.29 -49.56 79.47
CA GLN A 165 5.61 -49.78 78.05
C GLN A 165 4.71 -48.95 77.12
N ALA A 166 3.41 -48.84 77.40
CA ALA A 166 2.49 -48.01 76.64
C ALA A 166 2.85 -46.52 76.73
N ILE A 167 3.20 -46.03 77.93
CA ILE A 167 3.67 -44.64 78.13
C ILE A 167 4.96 -44.40 77.34
N ALA A 168 5.96 -45.28 77.44
CA ALA A 168 7.21 -45.17 76.70
C ALA A 168 6.98 -45.19 75.18
N GLN A 169 6.04 -46.02 74.70
CA GLN A 169 5.65 -46.08 73.30
C GLN A 169 4.92 -44.81 72.85
N ALA A 170 4.02 -44.26 73.67
CA ALA A 170 3.31 -43.02 73.39
C ALA A 170 4.25 -41.81 73.36
N GLN A 171 5.23 -41.75 74.28
CA GLN A 171 6.30 -40.75 74.27
C GLN A 171 7.14 -40.85 73.01
N THR A 172 7.58 -42.06 72.64
CA THR A 172 8.34 -42.29 71.40
C THR A 172 7.54 -41.88 70.16
N THR A 173 6.25 -42.22 70.10
CA THR A 173 5.36 -41.87 68.97
C THR A 173 5.15 -40.37 68.88
N HIS A 174 4.95 -39.70 70.02
CA HIS A 174 4.81 -38.25 70.09
C HIS A 174 6.11 -37.53 69.69
N GLU A 175 7.27 -37.99 70.15
CA GLU A 175 8.57 -37.45 69.73
C GLU A 175 8.79 -37.61 68.22
N GLN A 176 8.41 -38.76 67.63
CA GLN A 176 8.46 -38.97 66.19
C GLN A 176 7.49 -38.03 65.46
N ALA A 177 6.27 -37.84 65.98
CA ALA A 177 5.31 -36.92 65.41
C ALA A 177 5.81 -35.46 65.47
N LEU A 178 6.39 -35.04 66.60
CA LEU A 178 7.01 -33.71 66.76
C LEU A 178 8.18 -33.51 65.80
N ARG A 179 9.06 -34.51 65.63
CA ARG A 179 10.15 -34.46 64.63
C ARG A 179 9.61 -34.24 63.23
N ARG A 180 8.66 -35.06 62.79
CA ARG A 180 8.01 -34.94 61.47
C ARG A 180 7.31 -33.60 61.28
N TRP A 181 6.59 -33.12 62.30
CA TRP A 181 5.93 -31.81 62.26
C TRP A 181 6.94 -30.67 62.13
N ARG A 182 8.03 -30.68 62.91
CA ARG A 182 9.11 -29.68 62.81
C ARG A 182 9.76 -29.66 61.43
N GLU A 183 10.03 -30.84 60.88
CA GLU A 183 10.55 -30.99 59.51
C GLU A 183 9.57 -30.41 58.48
N GLN A 184 8.28 -30.73 58.59
CA GLN A 184 7.24 -30.23 57.70
C GLN A 184 7.08 -28.71 57.78
N VAL A 185 7.02 -28.14 58.99
CA VAL A 185 6.97 -26.68 59.20
C VAL A 185 8.21 -25.99 58.63
N SER A 186 9.39 -26.57 58.85
CA SER A 186 10.66 -26.06 58.30
C SER A 186 10.66 -26.08 56.77
N ALA A 187 10.18 -27.17 56.17
CA ALA A 187 10.05 -27.30 54.72
C ALA A 187 9.07 -26.26 54.13
N ILE A 188 7.90 -26.07 54.76
CA ILE A 188 6.91 -25.05 54.36
C ILE A 188 7.52 -23.64 54.43
N ARG A 189 8.22 -23.31 55.53
CA ARG A 189 8.88 -22.01 55.70
C ARG A 189 9.94 -21.78 54.62
N THR A 190 10.77 -22.78 54.36
CA THR A 190 11.84 -22.70 53.35
C THR A 190 11.27 -22.53 51.95
N ALA A 191 10.23 -23.29 51.60
CA ALA A 191 9.52 -23.17 50.33
C ALA A 191 8.88 -21.78 50.17
N HIS A 192 8.27 -21.24 51.23
CA HIS A 192 7.67 -19.91 51.21
C HIS A 192 8.71 -18.80 51.00
N VAL A 193 9.84 -18.84 51.71
CA VAL A 193 10.95 -17.88 51.52
C VAL A 193 11.51 -17.95 50.10
N SER A 194 11.71 -19.16 49.56
CA SER A 194 12.15 -19.36 48.17
C SER A 194 11.14 -18.79 47.16
N ALA A 195 9.84 -19.00 47.37
CA ALA A 195 8.79 -18.43 46.53
C ALA A 195 8.76 -16.90 46.56
N LEU A 196 9.00 -16.29 47.73
CA LEU A 196 9.10 -14.82 47.85
C LEU A 196 10.30 -14.27 47.08
N ASP A 197 11.47 -14.90 47.19
CA ASP A 197 12.67 -14.51 46.43
C ASP A 197 12.47 -14.68 44.92
N GLN A 198 11.88 -15.80 44.48
CA GLN A 198 11.53 -16.02 43.07
C GLN A 198 10.56 -14.96 42.54
N ARG A 199 9.52 -14.62 43.31
CA ARG A 199 8.59 -13.53 42.95
C ARG A 199 9.32 -12.20 42.85
N GLN A 200 10.17 -11.86 43.81
CA GLN A 200 10.91 -10.60 43.80
C GLN A 200 11.80 -10.48 42.55
N ARG A 201 12.56 -11.53 42.23
CA ARG A 201 13.39 -11.57 41.02
C ARG A 201 12.55 -11.46 39.74
N ALA A 202 11.40 -12.12 39.68
CA ALA A 202 10.49 -12.02 38.54
C ALA A 202 9.92 -10.60 38.40
N GLU A 203 9.58 -9.96 39.51
CA GLU A 203 9.08 -8.58 39.53
C GLU A 203 10.16 -7.57 39.13
N ASP A 204 11.38 -7.71 39.63
CA ASP A 204 12.52 -6.86 39.23
C ASP A 204 12.81 -7.01 37.72
N ALA A 205 12.79 -8.24 37.22
CA ALA A 205 12.96 -8.52 35.79
C ALA A 205 11.80 -7.91 34.96
N ARG A 206 10.56 -7.97 35.45
CA ARG A 206 9.40 -7.34 34.80
C ARG A 206 9.55 -5.83 34.75
N LEU A 207 9.93 -5.20 35.86
CA LEU A 207 10.13 -3.75 35.94
C LEU A 207 11.27 -3.28 35.03
N ALA A 208 12.39 -4.01 34.97
CA ALA A 208 13.48 -3.72 34.05
C ALA A 208 13.03 -3.80 32.58
N LYS A 209 12.27 -4.85 32.21
CA LYS A 209 11.69 -4.98 30.86
C LYS A 209 10.68 -3.87 30.55
N LEU A 210 9.83 -3.50 31.49
CA LEU A 210 8.85 -2.42 31.34
C LEU A 210 9.55 -1.07 31.13
N ALA A 211 10.60 -0.78 31.91
CA ALA A 211 11.40 0.44 31.76
C ALA A 211 12.10 0.49 30.39
N ALA A 212 12.69 -0.62 29.94
CA ALA A 212 13.30 -0.71 28.62
C ALA A 212 12.27 -0.52 27.50
N ALA A 213 11.10 -1.16 27.59
CA ALA A 213 10.01 -1.00 26.61
C ALA A 213 9.51 0.45 26.55
N ARG A 214 9.40 1.11 27.71
CA ARG A 214 9.02 2.53 27.79
C ARG A 214 10.07 3.44 27.17
N ALA A 215 11.36 3.17 27.41
CA ALA A 215 12.45 3.94 26.80
C ALA A 215 12.43 3.83 25.27
N VAL A 216 12.25 2.61 24.73
CA VAL A 216 12.09 2.39 23.28
C VAL A 216 10.90 3.16 22.72
N HIS A 217 9.77 3.13 23.40
CA HIS A 217 8.57 3.85 22.98
C HIS A 217 8.77 5.38 22.95
N VAL A 218 9.37 5.95 24.00
CA VAL A 218 9.66 7.39 24.08
C VAL A 218 10.63 7.81 22.98
N GLU A 219 11.67 7.02 22.74
CA GLU A 219 12.63 7.28 21.66
C GLU A 219 11.97 7.21 20.28
N ALA A 220 11.08 6.24 20.05
CA ALA A 220 10.31 6.16 18.81
C ALA A 220 9.39 7.38 18.62
N CYS A 221 8.82 7.93 19.70
CA CYS A 221 8.03 9.16 19.64
C CYS A 221 8.89 10.37 19.29
N ARG A 222 10.02 10.56 20.00
CA ARG A 222 10.98 11.64 19.70
C ARG A 222 11.50 11.60 18.27
N ARG A 223 11.76 10.40 17.72
CA ARG A 223 12.15 10.25 16.32
C ARG A 223 11.07 10.73 15.36
N ARG A 224 9.80 10.38 15.61
CA ARG A 224 8.67 10.87 14.78
C ARG A 224 8.55 12.40 14.83
N ASP A 225 8.76 13.00 16.00
CA ASP A 225 8.77 14.46 16.15
C ASP A 225 9.92 15.10 15.38
N ALA A 226 11.14 14.58 15.56
CA ALA A 226 12.32 15.09 14.88
C ALA A 226 12.23 14.95 13.35
N ASP A 227 11.67 13.84 12.85
CA ASP A 227 11.43 13.61 11.43
C ASP A 227 10.40 14.59 10.87
N ALA A 228 9.31 14.86 11.61
CA ALA A 228 8.30 15.85 11.23
C ALA A 228 8.89 17.28 11.18
N ASP A 229 9.68 17.66 12.19
CA ASP A 229 10.33 18.95 12.26
C ASP A 229 11.35 19.15 11.13
N GLU A 230 12.19 18.15 10.84
CA GLU A 230 13.15 18.23 9.74
C GLU A 230 12.44 18.34 8.38
N ARG A 231 11.34 17.61 8.19
CA ARG A 231 10.50 17.74 6.98
C ARG A 231 9.93 19.15 6.85
N ASN A 232 9.35 19.69 7.92
CA ASN A 232 8.76 21.03 7.91
C ASN A 232 9.82 22.13 7.65
N ARG A 233 11.04 21.97 8.19
CA ARG A 233 12.19 22.84 7.85
C ARG A 233 12.56 22.74 6.38
N GLY A 234 12.55 21.52 5.82
CA GLY A 234 12.76 21.28 4.38
C GLY A 234 11.74 22.04 3.52
N LEU A 235 10.44 21.87 3.81
CA LEU A 235 9.36 22.57 3.11
C LEU A 235 9.47 24.09 3.24
N THR A 236 9.76 24.60 4.44
CA THR A 236 9.91 26.04 4.66
C THR A 236 11.06 26.62 3.82
N ARG A 237 12.19 25.91 3.73
CA ARG A 237 13.29 26.30 2.83
C ARG A 237 12.85 26.30 1.38
N LEU A 238 12.21 25.23 0.91
CA LEU A 238 11.71 25.13 -0.47
C LEU A 238 10.75 26.27 -0.81
N ILE A 239 9.81 26.60 0.09
CA ILE A 239 8.84 27.68 -0.10
C ILE A 239 9.55 29.05 -0.21
N ASN A 240 10.50 29.32 0.68
CA ASN A 240 11.27 30.56 0.64
C ASN A 240 12.13 30.65 -0.63
N ASP A 241 12.87 29.59 -0.96
CA ASP A 241 13.73 29.53 -2.13
C ASP A 241 12.92 29.67 -3.43
N LEU A 242 11.72 29.08 -3.48
CA LEU A 242 10.77 29.27 -4.58
C LEU A 242 10.33 30.72 -4.68
N ALA A 243 10.02 31.39 -3.57
CA ALA A 243 9.64 32.81 -3.55
C ALA A 243 10.76 33.73 -4.08
N PHE A 244 12.02 33.37 -3.86
CA PHE A 244 13.20 34.11 -4.35
C PHE A 244 13.75 33.61 -5.69
N ASP A 245 12.99 32.81 -6.44
CA ASP A 245 13.35 32.28 -7.77
C ASP A 245 14.68 31.50 -7.79
N VAL A 246 15.00 30.78 -6.70
CA VAL A 246 16.15 29.87 -6.69
C VAL A 246 15.87 28.74 -7.68
N GLU A 247 16.74 28.60 -8.69
CA GLU A 247 16.59 27.64 -9.80
C GLU A 247 16.33 26.20 -9.32
N ALA A 248 17.11 25.75 -8.32
CA ALA A 248 16.96 24.41 -7.77
C ALA A 248 15.58 24.17 -7.13
N ALA A 249 14.98 25.20 -6.51
CA ALA A 249 13.66 25.12 -5.88
C ALA A 249 12.54 25.10 -6.93
N ILE A 250 12.68 25.86 -8.02
CA ILE A 250 11.73 25.82 -9.15
C ILE A 250 11.77 24.41 -9.78
N ARG A 251 12.96 23.88 -10.05
CA ARG A 251 13.13 22.51 -10.57
C ARG A 251 12.53 21.47 -9.63
N GLU A 252 12.77 21.60 -8.33
CA GLU A 252 12.21 20.69 -7.32
C GLU A 252 10.67 20.75 -7.27
N TYR A 253 10.08 21.94 -7.37
CA TYR A 253 8.63 22.11 -7.46
C TYR A 253 8.04 21.49 -8.72
N VAL A 254 8.67 21.66 -9.89
CA VAL A 254 8.26 20.98 -11.13
C VAL A 254 8.26 19.45 -10.96
N GLY A 255 9.27 18.92 -10.27
CA GLY A 255 9.31 17.49 -9.93
C GLY A 255 8.15 17.04 -9.06
N ILE A 256 7.73 17.86 -8.09
CA ILE A 256 6.54 17.60 -7.27
C ILE A 256 5.27 17.56 -8.12
N VAL A 257 5.11 18.52 -9.02
CA VAL A 257 3.95 18.60 -9.91
C VAL A 257 3.87 17.36 -10.82
N LEU A 258 4.95 17.03 -11.50
CA LEU A 258 4.98 15.91 -12.45
C LEU A 258 4.84 14.55 -11.76
N SER A 259 5.40 14.39 -10.55
CA SER A 259 5.22 13.14 -9.77
C SER A 259 3.78 12.93 -9.30
N ASN A 260 2.98 14.01 -9.21
CA ASN A 260 1.57 13.95 -8.88
C ASN A 260 0.67 13.73 -10.12
N SER A 261 1.21 13.84 -11.33
CA SER A 261 0.48 13.56 -12.58
C SER A 261 0.30 12.03 -12.73
N ALA A 262 -0.89 11.53 -12.39
CA ALA A 262 -1.22 10.11 -12.51
C ALA A 262 -1.62 9.71 -13.95
N TYR A 263 -0.98 8.70 -14.52
CA TYR A 263 -1.29 8.14 -15.84
C TYR A 263 -1.92 6.74 -15.71
N PRO A 264 -2.67 6.26 -16.74
CA PRO A 264 -3.17 4.89 -16.74
C PRO A 264 -2.03 3.88 -16.65
N ASP A 265 -2.24 2.77 -15.92
CA ASP A 265 -1.22 1.71 -15.79
C ASP A 265 -0.86 1.09 -17.15
N ALA A 266 -1.82 1.06 -18.08
CA ALA A 266 -1.63 0.60 -19.46
C ALA A 266 -0.91 1.64 -20.37
N PHE A 267 -0.68 2.85 -19.87
CA PHE A 267 0.04 3.92 -20.57
C PHE A 267 0.89 4.75 -19.59
N PRO A 268 1.93 4.16 -18.98
CA PRO A 268 2.75 4.85 -17.99
C PRO A 268 3.60 5.94 -18.66
N VAL A 269 3.74 7.09 -18.00
CA VAL A 269 4.57 8.19 -18.50
C VAL A 269 5.59 8.57 -17.44
N THR A 270 6.84 8.75 -17.87
CA THR A 270 7.93 9.30 -17.03
C THR A 270 8.42 10.61 -17.60
N HIS A 271 8.97 11.48 -16.75
CA HIS A 271 9.46 12.79 -17.15
C HIS A 271 10.92 12.98 -16.78
N ASP A 272 11.66 13.64 -17.67
CA ASP A 272 12.98 14.21 -17.40
C ASP A 272 12.97 15.69 -17.80
N TYR A 273 13.67 16.53 -17.06
CA TYR A 273 13.57 17.98 -17.25
C TYR A 273 14.73 18.79 -16.69
N GLU A 274 14.94 19.92 -17.35
CA GLU A 274 15.89 20.96 -16.97
C GLU A 274 15.21 22.31 -17.03
N PHE A 275 15.51 23.19 -16.07
CA PHE A 275 14.98 24.55 -16.04
C PHE A 275 16.13 25.53 -16.17
N ASP A 276 16.04 26.46 -17.11
CA ASP A 276 16.99 27.55 -17.25
C ASP A 276 16.41 28.84 -16.66
N LEU A 277 17.04 29.34 -15.59
CA LEU A 277 16.55 30.53 -14.89
C LEU A 277 16.62 31.80 -15.75
N SER A 278 17.62 31.90 -16.64
CA SER A 278 17.87 33.12 -17.42
C SER A 278 16.79 33.37 -18.48
N SER A 279 16.38 32.33 -19.19
CA SER A 279 15.32 32.34 -20.20
C SER A 279 13.94 32.06 -19.64
N ARG A 280 13.86 31.52 -18.41
CA ARG A 280 12.62 30.99 -17.80
C ARG A 280 11.98 29.88 -18.65
N GLU A 281 12.81 29.12 -19.37
CA GLU A 281 12.41 27.97 -20.18
C GLU A 281 12.55 26.68 -19.38
N LEU A 282 11.52 25.83 -19.42
CA LEU A 282 11.58 24.44 -18.99
C LEU A 282 11.74 23.53 -20.20
N ARG A 283 12.86 22.81 -20.27
CA ARG A 283 13.07 21.71 -21.21
C ARG A 283 12.58 20.43 -20.58
N LEU A 284 11.70 19.72 -21.27
CA LEU A 284 10.98 18.59 -20.71
C LEU A 284 10.90 17.46 -21.74
N ALA A 285 11.24 16.26 -21.32
CA ALA A 285 11.01 15.03 -22.04
C ALA A 285 9.97 14.20 -21.30
N ALA A 286 8.96 13.70 -22.01
CA ALA A 286 7.97 12.76 -21.50
C ALA A 286 8.10 11.44 -22.28
N ALA A 287 8.53 10.39 -21.59
CA ALA A 287 8.66 9.06 -22.18
C ALA A 287 7.34 8.30 -22.03
N VAL A 288 6.79 7.81 -23.15
CA VAL A 288 5.56 7.02 -23.24
C VAL A 288 5.90 5.57 -23.61
N PRO A 289 5.02 4.58 -23.36
CA PRO A 289 5.35 3.19 -23.67
C PRO A 289 5.40 2.94 -25.18
N GLU A 290 6.10 1.89 -25.59
CA GLU A 290 6.01 1.39 -26.96
C GLU A 290 4.57 0.96 -27.31
N PRO A 291 4.13 1.08 -28.58
CA PRO A 291 2.82 0.63 -29.03
C PRO A 291 2.50 -0.83 -28.69
N SER A 292 3.54 -1.67 -28.59
CA SER A 292 3.45 -3.10 -28.25
C SER A 292 2.99 -3.36 -26.81
N ALA A 293 3.20 -2.40 -25.90
CA ALA A 293 2.79 -2.50 -24.50
C ALA A 293 1.34 -2.05 -24.27
N VAL A 294 0.71 -1.37 -25.24
CA VAL A 294 -0.68 -0.92 -25.15
C VAL A 294 -1.63 -2.06 -25.53
N PRO A 295 -2.73 -2.30 -24.79
CA PRO A 295 -3.64 -3.40 -25.09
C PRO A 295 -4.23 -3.32 -26.50
N SER A 296 -4.13 -4.44 -27.24
CA SER A 296 -4.64 -4.57 -28.61
C SER A 296 -5.86 -5.49 -28.71
N VAL A 297 -6.34 -6.02 -27.59
CA VAL A 297 -7.52 -6.88 -27.54
C VAL A 297 -8.77 -6.03 -27.77
N LYS A 298 -9.68 -6.50 -28.61
CA LYS A 298 -10.99 -5.88 -28.87
C LYS A 298 -12.05 -6.38 -27.89
N GLU A 299 -12.12 -7.70 -27.73
CA GLU A 299 -13.12 -8.39 -26.93
C GLU A 299 -12.68 -9.84 -26.66
N TYR A 300 -13.14 -10.36 -25.52
CA TYR A 300 -13.09 -11.76 -25.13
C TYR A 300 -14.42 -12.45 -25.43
N LYS A 301 -14.36 -13.71 -25.88
CA LYS A 301 -15.53 -14.56 -26.15
C LYS A 301 -15.28 -15.98 -25.66
N TYR A 302 -16.28 -16.53 -25.01
CA TYR A 302 -16.30 -17.95 -24.66
C TYR A 302 -16.73 -18.78 -25.87
N ALA A 303 -15.95 -19.81 -26.21
CA ALA A 303 -16.21 -20.75 -27.29
C ALA A 303 -16.64 -22.12 -26.71
N PRO A 304 -17.96 -22.39 -26.57
CA PRO A 304 -18.45 -23.55 -25.82
C PRO A 304 -18.00 -24.90 -26.36
N ARG A 305 -17.76 -25.00 -27.68
CA ARG A 305 -17.29 -26.25 -28.33
C ARG A 305 -15.86 -26.62 -27.94
N LYS A 306 -15.02 -25.64 -27.63
CA LYS A 306 -13.61 -25.83 -27.25
C LYS A 306 -13.37 -25.62 -25.76
N ASP A 307 -14.39 -25.14 -25.05
CA ASP A 307 -14.32 -24.72 -23.66
C ASP A 307 -13.22 -23.67 -23.37
N GLU A 308 -13.02 -22.76 -24.33
CA GLU A 308 -11.92 -21.80 -24.32
C GLU A 308 -12.45 -20.36 -24.31
N ILE A 309 -11.85 -19.48 -23.52
CA ILE A 309 -12.02 -18.04 -23.70
C ILE A 309 -10.95 -17.59 -24.68
N SER A 310 -11.41 -17.08 -25.82
CA SER A 310 -10.56 -16.55 -26.89
C SER A 310 -10.72 -15.04 -26.99
N SER A 311 -9.74 -14.38 -27.61
CA SER A 311 -9.77 -12.94 -27.83
C SER A 311 -9.66 -12.61 -29.31
N THR A 312 -10.17 -11.44 -29.69
CA THR A 312 -9.96 -10.86 -31.03
C THR A 312 -9.16 -9.58 -30.92
N LYS A 313 -8.41 -9.22 -31.96
CA LYS A 313 -7.61 -7.97 -31.99
C LYS A 313 -8.46 -6.79 -32.47
N LEU A 314 -8.13 -5.60 -31.97
CA LEU A 314 -8.63 -4.35 -32.50
C LEU A 314 -8.22 -4.18 -33.97
N PRO A 315 -9.06 -3.52 -34.80
CA PRO A 315 -8.64 -3.10 -36.13
C PRO A 315 -7.37 -2.25 -36.05
N ALA A 316 -6.45 -2.42 -36.99
CA ALA A 316 -5.16 -1.70 -36.99
C ALA A 316 -5.34 -0.18 -36.96
N THR A 317 -6.38 0.35 -37.62
CA THR A 317 -6.71 1.79 -37.59
C THR A 317 -7.03 2.26 -36.17
N VAL A 318 -7.87 1.54 -35.43
CA VAL A 318 -8.25 1.90 -34.05
C VAL A 318 -7.03 1.89 -33.12
N GLN A 319 -6.13 0.91 -33.28
CA GLN A 319 -4.89 0.86 -32.49
C GLN A 319 -3.99 2.07 -32.79
N LYS A 320 -3.84 2.42 -34.07
CA LYS A 320 -3.04 3.58 -34.49
C LYS A 320 -3.60 4.89 -33.95
N ASP A 321 -4.91 5.09 -34.07
CA ASP A 321 -5.59 6.31 -33.67
C ASP A 321 -5.56 6.48 -32.15
N ARG A 322 -5.83 5.41 -31.38
CA ARG A 322 -5.74 5.44 -29.91
C ARG A 322 -4.34 5.78 -29.43
N TYR A 323 -3.32 5.11 -29.98
CA TYR A 323 -1.94 5.38 -29.57
C TYR A 323 -1.51 6.81 -29.91
N ALA A 324 -1.83 7.30 -31.11
CA ALA A 324 -1.54 8.68 -31.50
C ALA A 324 -2.27 9.69 -30.59
N SER A 325 -3.55 9.44 -30.29
CA SER A 325 -4.33 10.27 -29.37
C SER A 325 -3.70 10.32 -27.98
N ALA A 326 -3.32 9.17 -27.40
CA ALA A 326 -2.69 9.10 -26.08
C ALA A 326 -1.36 9.87 -26.00
N VAL A 327 -0.54 9.80 -27.06
CA VAL A 327 0.71 10.59 -27.19
C VAL A 327 0.41 12.09 -27.17
N PHE A 328 -0.54 12.54 -27.99
CA PHE A 328 -0.87 13.97 -28.10
C PHE A 328 -1.59 14.50 -26.86
N GLN A 329 -2.44 13.69 -26.22
CA GLN A 329 -3.03 14.01 -24.92
C GLN A 329 -1.94 14.18 -23.86
N THR A 330 -0.95 13.29 -23.82
CA THR A 330 0.20 13.41 -22.91
C THR A 330 0.93 14.73 -23.11
N ALA A 331 1.14 15.17 -24.35
CA ALA A 331 1.81 16.44 -24.63
C ALA A 331 1.02 17.64 -24.07
N VAL A 332 -0.27 17.74 -24.40
CA VAL A 332 -1.13 18.86 -23.95
C VAL A 332 -1.31 18.84 -22.44
N ARG A 333 -1.53 17.65 -21.85
CA ARG A 333 -1.64 17.47 -20.41
C ARG A 333 -0.39 17.94 -19.68
N THR A 334 0.78 17.57 -20.18
CA THR A 334 2.05 17.95 -19.54
C THR A 334 2.22 19.48 -19.51
N LEU A 335 1.90 20.16 -20.62
CA LEU A 335 1.87 21.62 -20.67
C LEU A 335 0.84 22.21 -19.69
N HIS A 336 -0.36 21.62 -19.64
CA HIS A 336 -1.42 22.02 -18.72
C HIS A 336 -0.99 21.90 -17.26
N ASP A 337 -0.41 20.76 -16.86
CA ASP A 337 -0.04 20.49 -15.48
C ASP A 337 1.05 21.44 -14.99
N VAL A 338 2.13 21.61 -15.77
CA VAL A 338 3.25 22.49 -15.39
C VAL A 338 2.83 23.95 -15.35
N PHE A 339 2.22 24.46 -16.44
CA PHE A 339 1.78 25.85 -16.42
C PHE A 339 0.74 26.05 -15.33
N GLY A 340 -0.21 25.11 -15.22
CA GLY A 340 -1.26 24.93 -14.21
C GLY A 340 -0.80 25.22 -12.80
N ALA A 341 0.18 24.43 -12.37
CA ALA A 341 0.72 24.44 -11.03
C ALA A 341 1.62 25.64 -10.73
N ASP A 342 2.29 26.21 -11.72
CA ASP A 342 3.09 27.42 -11.53
C ASP A 342 2.18 28.66 -11.47
N ARG A 343 1.55 28.91 -10.31
CA ARG A 343 0.64 30.06 -10.13
C ARG A 343 1.36 31.41 -10.12
N GLN A 344 2.65 31.41 -9.78
CA GLN A 344 3.46 32.64 -9.72
C GLN A 344 4.06 33.02 -11.08
N GLY A 345 3.93 32.17 -12.10
CA GLY A 345 4.37 32.47 -13.46
C GLY A 345 5.89 32.45 -13.62
N LYS A 346 6.59 31.61 -12.86
CA LYS A 346 8.05 31.46 -12.92
C LYS A 346 8.53 30.75 -14.19
N ILE A 347 7.67 29.98 -14.85
CA ILE A 347 7.97 29.27 -16.10
C ILE A 347 7.26 30.01 -17.23
N HIS A 348 8.04 30.67 -18.08
CA HIS A 348 7.50 31.47 -19.17
C HIS A 348 7.26 30.64 -20.43
N SER A 349 8.06 29.60 -20.64
CA SER A 349 7.90 28.71 -21.78
C SER A 349 8.35 27.28 -21.47
N ILE A 350 7.83 26.34 -22.26
CA ILE A 350 8.17 24.92 -22.17
C ILE A 350 8.58 24.44 -23.57
N ALA A 351 9.74 23.80 -23.66
CA ALA A 351 10.16 23.00 -24.80
C ALA A 351 9.97 21.52 -24.44
N LEU A 352 8.91 20.92 -24.97
CA LEU A 352 8.48 19.56 -24.64
C LEU A 352 8.73 18.60 -25.79
N THR A 353 9.35 17.46 -25.49
CA THR A 353 9.42 16.29 -26.37
C THR A 353 8.65 15.14 -25.73
N VAL A 354 7.64 14.62 -26.40
CA VAL A 354 7.00 13.33 -26.04
C VAL A 354 7.57 12.26 -26.96
N GLY A 355 8.14 11.21 -26.40
CA GLY A 355 8.85 10.19 -27.17
C GLY A 355 8.83 8.81 -26.53
N VAL A 356 9.35 7.84 -27.28
CA VAL A 356 9.52 6.46 -26.81
C VAL A 356 11.00 6.21 -26.64
N ASP A 357 11.40 5.81 -25.44
CA ASP A 357 12.75 5.34 -25.15
C ASP A 357 12.84 3.84 -25.43
N ARG A 358 13.81 3.43 -26.23
CA ARG A 358 14.06 2.02 -26.54
C ARG A 358 15.54 1.74 -26.79
N ILE A 359 15.86 0.46 -26.95
CA ILE A 359 17.15 0.06 -27.52
C ILE A 359 17.01 -0.01 -29.04
N SER A 360 17.84 0.76 -29.74
CA SER A 360 17.86 0.81 -31.19
C SER A 360 18.18 -0.58 -31.78
N PRO A 361 17.31 -1.15 -32.64
CA PRO A 361 17.62 -2.41 -33.31
C PRO A 361 18.84 -2.33 -34.26
N ALA A 362 19.17 -1.13 -34.73
CA ALA A 362 20.27 -0.91 -35.67
C ALA A 362 21.64 -0.82 -34.98
N THR A 363 21.69 -0.28 -33.75
CA THR A 363 22.96 0.01 -33.06
C THR A 363 23.13 -0.70 -31.72
N GLY A 364 22.04 -1.23 -31.14
CA GLY A 364 22.03 -1.80 -29.79
C GLY A 364 22.17 -0.76 -28.67
N LEU A 365 22.15 0.53 -28.99
CA LEU A 365 22.28 1.62 -28.01
C LEU A 365 20.90 2.20 -27.65
N PRO A 366 20.75 2.79 -26.46
CA PRO A 366 19.55 3.55 -26.10
C PRO A 366 19.30 4.69 -27.11
N GLU A 367 18.05 4.83 -27.55
CA GLU A 367 17.59 5.92 -28.40
C GLU A 367 16.21 6.40 -27.93
N THR A 368 15.93 7.69 -28.13
CA THR A 368 14.60 8.27 -27.95
C THR A 368 14.01 8.59 -29.32
N ILE A 369 12.81 8.09 -29.59
CA ILE A 369 12.07 8.41 -30.81
C ILE A 369 11.08 9.53 -30.48
N PRO A 370 11.30 10.77 -30.94
CA PRO A 370 10.36 11.84 -30.69
C PRO A 370 9.07 11.60 -31.47
N LEU A 371 7.92 11.62 -30.80
CA LEU A 371 6.60 11.43 -31.41
C LEU A 371 5.81 12.73 -31.48
N ALA A 372 6.05 13.65 -30.56
CA ALA A 372 5.58 15.04 -30.62
C ALA A 372 6.65 15.95 -30.01
N ILE A 373 6.94 17.06 -30.68
CA ILE A 373 7.85 18.08 -30.17
C ILE A 373 7.15 19.42 -30.27
N VAL A 374 7.05 20.14 -29.16
CA VAL A 374 6.29 21.39 -29.07
C VAL A 374 7.05 22.40 -28.22
N ALA A 375 7.04 23.65 -28.65
CA ALA A 375 7.46 24.79 -27.84
C ALA A 375 6.23 25.66 -27.59
N ALA A 376 5.91 25.90 -26.33
CA ALA A 376 4.74 26.69 -25.96
C ALA A 376 5.14 27.78 -24.96
N ASP A 377 4.68 29.01 -25.19
CA ASP A 377 4.75 30.06 -24.19
C ASP A 377 3.49 30.04 -23.30
N ARG A 378 3.68 30.46 -22.05
CA ARG A 378 2.63 30.47 -21.04
C ARG A 378 1.47 31.36 -21.43
N ALA A 379 1.74 32.56 -21.95
CA ALA A 379 0.72 33.57 -22.20
C ALA A 379 -0.26 33.15 -23.30
N THR A 380 0.23 32.45 -24.33
CA THR A 380 -0.59 31.87 -25.39
C THR A 380 -1.34 30.65 -24.88
N PHE A 381 -0.65 29.69 -24.27
CA PHE A 381 -1.27 28.42 -23.85
C PHE A 381 -2.38 28.62 -22.82
N ARG A 382 -2.21 29.55 -21.87
CA ARG A 382 -3.20 29.85 -20.83
C ARG A 382 -4.50 30.47 -21.34
N LYS A 383 -4.56 30.89 -22.60
CA LYS A 383 -5.80 31.37 -23.24
C LYS A 383 -6.67 30.22 -23.74
N PHE A 384 -6.14 29.01 -23.84
CA PHE A 384 -6.89 27.86 -24.35
C PHE A 384 -7.87 27.37 -23.29
N ARG A 385 -9.11 27.09 -23.71
CA ARG A 385 -10.11 26.41 -22.88
C ARG A 385 -10.05 24.92 -23.16
N LEU A 386 -9.20 24.21 -22.42
CA LEU A 386 -8.98 22.77 -22.63
C LEU A 386 -10.13 21.90 -22.12
N ASP A 387 -11.00 22.46 -21.29
CA ASP A 387 -12.16 21.83 -20.65
C ASP A 387 -13.40 21.68 -21.57
N GLN A 388 -13.31 22.14 -22.82
CA GLN A 388 -14.40 22.04 -23.78
C GLN A 388 -14.39 20.69 -24.50
N ASP A 389 -15.57 20.11 -24.71
CA ASP A 389 -15.74 18.79 -25.32
C ASP A 389 -15.16 18.70 -26.74
N GLU A 390 -15.07 19.81 -27.47
CA GLU A 390 -14.54 19.87 -28.84
C GLU A 390 -13.01 19.96 -28.92
N ILE A 391 -12.29 19.99 -27.79
CA ILE A 391 -10.83 20.09 -27.80
C ILE A 391 -10.21 18.82 -28.36
N VAL A 392 -9.52 18.96 -29.49
CA VAL A 392 -8.71 17.91 -30.11
C VAL A 392 -7.23 18.17 -29.80
N PRO A 393 -6.55 17.33 -29.01
CA PRO A 393 -5.15 17.53 -28.62
C PRO A 393 -4.21 17.71 -29.81
N GLN A 394 -4.39 16.89 -30.87
CA GLN A 394 -3.62 17.03 -32.10
C GLN A 394 -3.77 18.42 -32.73
N LYS A 395 -5.00 18.94 -32.83
CA LYS A 395 -5.26 20.28 -33.39
C LYS A 395 -4.70 21.40 -32.52
N THR A 396 -4.71 21.20 -31.21
CA THR A 396 -4.08 22.12 -30.25
C THR A 396 -2.57 22.20 -30.50
N LEU A 397 -1.90 21.05 -30.66
CA LEU A 397 -0.47 20.98 -30.96
C LEU A 397 -0.13 21.53 -32.35
N GLU A 398 -0.94 21.21 -33.38
CA GLU A 398 -0.81 21.81 -34.72
C GLU A 398 -0.92 23.35 -34.65
N TYR A 399 -1.87 23.87 -33.87
CA TYR A 399 -2.03 25.31 -33.67
C TYR A 399 -0.81 25.94 -32.98
N LEU A 400 -0.20 25.24 -32.03
CA LEU A 400 1.06 25.64 -31.38
C LEU A 400 2.30 25.52 -32.31
N GLY A 401 2.15 24.96 -33.51
CA GLY A 401 3.26 24.75 -34.43
C GLY A 401 4.15 23.56 -34.06
N ALA A 402 3.61 22.58 -33.34
CA ALA A 402 4.34 21.37 -32.96
C ALA A 402 4.75 20.54 -34.18
N ALA A 403 5.92 19.92 -34.08
CA ALA A 403 6.31 18.84 -34.98
C ALA A 403 5.68 17.54 -34.47
N LEU A 404 4.78 16.95 -35.25
CA LEU A 404 4.08 15.72 -34.90
C LEU A 404 4.57 14.57 -35.76
N SER A 405 4.72 13.39 -35.15
CA SER A 405 4.96 12.16 -35.89
C SER A 405 3.77 11.90 -36.84
N PRO A 406 4.04 11.61 -38.13
CA PRO A 406 3.00 11.21 -39.07
C PRO A 406 2.49 9.78 -38.81
N SER A 407 3.18 8.99 -37.97
CA SER A 407 2.72 7.67 -37.54
C SER A 407 3.34 7.26 -36.20
N PRO A 408 2.76 7.72 -35.07
CA PRO A 408 3.26 7.38 -33.73
C PRO A 408 3.31 5.87 -33.49
N PHE A 409 2.27 5.15 -33.92
CA PHE A 409 2.15 3.71 -33.73
C PHE A 409 3.22 2.88 -34.46
N THR A 410 3.76 3.38 -35.58
CA THR A 410 4.89 2.70 -36.26
C THR A 410 6.24 3.31 -35.87
N LEU A 411 6.26 4.15 -34.84
CA LEU A 411 7.45 4.82 -34.32
C LEU A 411 8.22 5.61 -35.40
N LYS A 412 7.49 6.25 -36.32
CA LYS A 412 8.10 7.20 -37.25
C LYS A 412 8.39 8.50 -36.49
N PRO A 413 9.62 9.02 -36.45
CA PRO A 413 9.92 10.21 -35.66
C PRO A 413 9.21 11.46 -36.20
N ALA A 414 8.90 12.38 -35.29
CA ALA A 414 8.50 13.74 -35.62
C ALA A 414 9.66 14.50 -36.28
N ASP A 415 9.35 15.26 -37.33
CA ASP A 415 10.36 16.01 -38.10
C ASP A 415 10.49 17.43 -37.56
N ALA A 416 11.57 17.68 -36.79
CA ALA A 416 11.90 19.00 -36.25
C ALA A 416 12.78 19.85 -37.19
N SER A 417 13.12 19.37 -38.39
CA SER A 417 14.05 20.07 -39.30
C SER A 417 13.56 21.45 -39.75
N ARG A 418 12.25 21.70 -39.69
CA ARG A 418 11.63 22.99 -40.03
C ARG A 418 11.76 24.04 -38.93
N GLY A 419 12.32 23.69 -37.78
CA GLY A 419 12.41 24.54 -36.59
C GLY A 419 11.07 24.64 -35.87
N ILE A 420 11.09 24.50 -34.55
CA ILE A 420 9.89 24.60 -33.70
C ILE A 420 9.93 26.00 -33.09
N ARG A 421 8.95 26.84 -33.44
CA ARG A 421 8.87 28.23 -32.99
C ARG A 421 7.67 28.41 -32.09
N GLN A 422 7.88 29.11 -30.97
CA GLN A 422 6.77 29.62 -30.17
C GLN A 422 5.97 30.60 -31.04
N ARG A 423 4.67 30.36 -31.22
CA ARG A 423 3.80 31.34 -31.89
C ARG A 423 3.53 32.49 -30.94
N GLY A 424 3.98 33.70 -31.28
CA GLY A 424 3.74 34.91 -30.48
C GLY A 424 4.98 35.74 -30.16
N GLN A 425 6.16 35.34 -30.65
CA GLN A 425 7.35 36.20 -30.74
C GLN A 425 7.60 36.64 -32.19
#